data_AF-A0A0K9NDC1-F1
#
_entry.id   AF-A0A0K9NDC1-F1
#
_cell.length_a   1.000
_cell.length_b   1.000
_cell.length_c   1.000
_cell.angle_alpha   90.00
_cell.angle_beta   90.00
_cell.angle_gamma   90.00
#
_symmetry.space_group_name_H-M   'P 1'
#
loop_
_entity.id
_entity.type
_entity.pdbx_description
1 polymer ?
#
loop_
_entity_poly.entity_id
_entity_poly.type
_entity_poly.pdbx_seq_one_letter_code
_entity_poly.pdbx_strand_id
1 'polypeptide(L)'
;MFQYLYEWIQNIAFYMVLVMAAVQVLPNTGYKKYIRFFTGLVLILMLATPIFKIFGMDERLADVYNNEAYKEEIERIEDSTRYLEDVDASDYLGTREEEEEDEDAGKGTVEVEEIHVGR
;
A
#
# COMPACT_ATOMS: atom_id res chain seq x y z
N MET A 1 7.84 31.18 -12.30
CA MET A 1 8.02 30.06 -13.26
C MET A 1 9.49 29.82 -13.59
N PHE A 2 10.20 30.74 -14.25
CA PHE A 2 11.61 30.50 -14.63
C PHE A 2 12.61 30.41 -13.47
N GLN A 3 12.38 31.12 -12.36
CA GLN A 3 13.22 31.01 -11.15
C GLN A 3 13.22 29.58 -10.58
N TYR A 4 12.06 28.93 -10.53
CA TYR A 4 11.96 27.53 -10.10
C TYR A 4 12.78 26.60 -11.00
N LEU A 5 12.72 26.80 -12.32
CA LEU A 5 13.50 26.01 -13.26
C LEU A 5 15.00 26.27 -13.10
N TYR A 6 15.38 27.52 -12.82
CA TYR A 6 16.76 27.91 -12.58
C TYR A 6 17.32 27.27 -11.29
N GLU A 7 16.59 27.36 -10.18
CA GLU A 7 16.94 26.70 -8.92
C GLU A 7 17.00 25.18 -9.08
N TRP A 8 16.07 24.60 -9.83
CA TRP A 8 16.07 23.17 -10.11
C TRP A 8 17.30 22.73 -10.92
N ILE A 9 17.63 23.44 -12.00
CA ILE A 9 18.85 23.17 -12.78
C ILE A 9 20.09 23.36 -11.92
N GLN A 10 20.13 24.39 -11.07
CA GLN A 10 21.22 24.64 -10.13
C GLN A 10 21.38 23.49 -9.14
N ASN A 11 20.29 22.95 -8.60
CA ASN A 11 20.32 21.79 -7.70
C ASN A 11 20.84 20.54 -8.41
N ILE A 12 20.47 20.30 -9.68
CA ILE A 12 21.02 19.21 -10.48
C ILE A 12 22.52 19.42 -10.73
N ALA A 13 22.93 20.63 -11.08
CA ALA A 13 24.34 20.93 -11.31
C ALA A 13 25.17 20.69 -10.04
N PHE A 14 24.67 21.13 -8.88
CA PHE A 14 25.31 20.85 -7.59
C PHE A 14 25.40 19.36 -7.29
N TYR A 15 24.30 18.62 -7.51
CA TYR A 15 24.27 17.16 -7.37
C TYR A 15 25.30 16.47 -8.30
N MET A 16 25.42 16.89 -9.55
CA MET A 16 26.38 16.33 -10.51
C MET A 16 27.82 16.52 -10.06
N VAL A 17 28.16 17.70 -9.54
CA VAL A 17 29.49 17.98 -8.98
C VAL A 17 29.77 17.10 -7.77
N LEU A 18 28.78 16.94 -6.88
CA LEU A 18 28.89 16.10 -5.69
C LEU A 18 29.08 14.62 -6.06
N VAL A 19 28.27 14.10 -6.99
CA VAL A 19 28.39 12.73 -7.51
C VAL A 19 29.75 12.51 -8.17
N MET A 20 30.22 13.45 -8.98
CA MET A 20 31.53 13.35 -9.63
C MET A 20 32.66 13.27 -8.59
N ALA A 21 32.63 14.14 -7.57
CA ALA A 21 33.58 14.11 -6.47
C ALA A 21 33.50 12.77 -5.70
N ALA A 22 32.29 12.31 -5.36
CA ALA A 22 32.08 11.04 -4.67
C ALA A 22 32.64 9.86 -5.47
N VAL A 23 32.33 9.76 -6.75
CA VAL A 23 32.79 8.68 -7.64
C VAL A 23 34.32 8.70 -7.85
N GLN A 24 34.95 9.88 -7.74
CA GLN A 24 36.40 10.04 -7.85
C GLN A 24 37.14 9.67 -6.56
N VAL A 25 36.54 9.95 -5.40
CA VAL A 25 37.07 9.53 -4.08
C VAL A 25 37.01 8.01 -3.92
N LEU A 26 36.04 7.35 -4.55
CA LEU A 26 35.93 5.90 -4.50
C LEU A 26 37.03 5.19 -5.30
N PRO A 27 37.79 4.27 -4.66
CA PRO A 27 38.79 3.45 -5.34
C PRO A 27 38.11 2.55 -6.39
N ASN A 28 38.90 2.12 -7.38
CA ASN A 28 38.44 1.37 -8.57
C ASN A 28 38.03 -0.08 -8.21
N THR A 29 36.94 -0.19 -7.44
CA THR A 29 36.33 -1.42 -6.98
C THR A 29 35.18 -1.79 -7.91
N GLY A 30 34.79 -3.07 -7.94
CA GLY A 30 33.57 -3.49 -8.65
C GLY A 30 32.31 -2.71 -8.22
N TYR A 31 32.31 -2.16 -7.00
CA TYR A 31 31.22 -1.36 -6.44
C TYR A 31 30.98 -0.02 -7.13
N LYS A 32 31.98 0.53 -7.84
CA LYS A 32 31.84 1.80 -8.58
C LYS A 32 30.74 1.75 -9.63
N LYS A 33 30.49 0.59 -10.25
CA LYS A 33 29.41 0.38 -11.22
C LYS A 33 28.03 0.57 -10.58
N TYR A 34 27.84 0.02 -9.37
CA TYR A 34 26.57 0.08 -8.65
C TYR A 34 26.27 1.49 -8.15
N ILE A 35 27.29 2.20 -7.66
CA ILE A 35 27.14 3.60 -7.24
C ILE A 35 26.79 4.48 -8.43
N ARG A 36 27.49 4.31 -9.56
CA ARG A 36 27.18 5.06 -10.79
C ARG A 36 25.75 4.81 -11.27
N PHE A 37 25.28 3.56 -11.18
CA PHE A 37 23.89 3.19 -11.49
C PHE A 37 22.91 3.87 -10.54
N PHE A 38 23.13 3.79 -9.24
CA PHE A 38 22.29 4.41 -8.23
C PHE A 38 22.22 5.94 -8.40
N THR A 39 23.35 6.60 -8.63
CA THR A 39 23.38 8.05 -8.85
C THR A 39 22.65 8.46 -10.13
N GLY A 40 22.62 7.58 -11.14
CA GLY A 40 21.82 7.78 -12.35
C GLY A 40 20.32 7.62 -12.08
N LEU A 41 19.93 6.66 -11.25
CA LEU A 41 18.54 6.48 -10.84
C LEU A 41 18.04 7.69 -10.02
N VAL A 42 18.84 8.14 -9.05
CA VAL A 42 18.56 9.36 -8.28
C VAL A 42 18.46 10.58 -9.20
N LEU A 43 19.32 10.70 -10.21
CA LEU A 43 19.23 11.77 -11.20
C LEU A 43 17.89 11.73 -11.96
N ILE A 44 17.46 10.55 -12.43
CA ILE A 44 16.16 10.39 -13.11
C ILE A 44 15.01 10.81 -12.19
N LEU A 45 15.04 10.41 -10.91
CA LEU A 45 14.03 10.84 -9.93
C LEU A 45 14.03 12.36 -9.74
N MET A 46 15.21 12.98 -9.71
CA MET A 46 15.37 14.42 -9.58
C MET A 46 14.88 15.18 -10.82
N LEU A 47 14.97 14.56 -12.01
CA LEU A 47 14.36 15.07 -13.24
C LEU A 47 12.85 14.86 -13.32
N ALA A 48 12.31 13.86 -12.63
CA ALA A 48 10.89 13.56 -12.69
C ALA A 48 10.04 14.73 -12.17
N THR A 49 10.48 15.44 -11.13
CA THR A 49 9.71 16.54 -10.51
C THR A 49 9.30 17.66 -11.47
N PRO A 50 10.22 18.34 -12.20
CA PRO A 50 9.79 19.34 -13.17
C PRO A 50 9.15 18.74 -14.41
N ILE A 51 9.45 17.48 -14.78
CA ILE A 51 8.76 16.81 -15.88
C ILE A 51 7.28 16.72 -15.51
N PHE A 52 6.93 16.24 -14.32
CA PHE A 52 5.54 16.21 -13.87
C PHE A 52 4.88 17.59 -13.83
N LYS A 53 5.61 18.64 -13.43
CA LYS A 53 5.10 20.02 -13.46
C LYS A 53 4.89 20.56 -14.87
N ILE A 54 5.83 20.33 -15.79
CA ILE A 54 5.71 20.76 -17.20
C ILE A 54 4.55 20.03 -17.89
N PHE A 55 4.34 18.77 -17.56
CA PHE A 55 3.22 17.98 -18.06
C PHE A 55 1.88 18.34 -17.39
N GLY A 56 1.83 19.31 -16.47
CA GLY A 56 0.60 19.77 -15.83
C GLY A 56 -0.09 18.72 -14.96
N MET A 57 0.63 17.67 -14.54
CA MET A 57 0.09 16.61 -13.69
C MET A 57 -0.17 17.09 -12.26
N ASP A 58 0.55 18.12 -11.81
CA ASP A 58 0.40 18.71 -10.47
C ASP A 58 -1.02 19.32 -10.29
N GLU A 59 -1.48 20.10 -11.28
CA GLU A 59 -2.81 20.73 -11.25
C GLU A 59 -3.92 19.69 -11.43
N ARG A 60 -3.75 18.72 -12.33
CA ARG A 60 -4.76 17.67 -12.54
C ARG A 60 -4.93 16.76 -11.32
N LEU A 61 -3.84 16.44 -10.60
CA LEU A 61 -3.92 15.67 -9.36
C LEU A 61 -4.61 16.46 -8.25
N ALA A 62 -4.31 17.76 -8.13
CA ALA A 62 -4.98 18.63 -7.17
C ALA A 62 -6.48 18.80 -7.48
N ASP A 63 -6.85 18.94 -8.75
CA ASP A 63 -8.24 19.07 -9.16
C ASP A 63 -9.03 17.77 -8.95
N VAL A 64 -8.44 16.61 -9.26
CA VAL A 64 -9.08 15.31 -8.99
C VAL A 64 -9.29 15.11 -7.49
N TYR A 65 -8.36 15.53 -6.64
CA TYR A 65 -8.50 15.40 -5.19
C TYR A 65 -9.54 16.36 -4.58
N ASN A 66 -9.70 17.56 -5.16
CA ASN A 66 -10.70 18.54 -4.72
C ASN A 66 -12.08 18.33 -5.35
N ASN A 67 -12.20 17.43 -6.33
CA ASN A 67 -13.48 17.14 -6.97
C ASN A 67 -14.41 16.43 -5.97
N GLU A 68 -15.61 16.98 -5.75
CA GLU A 68 -16.63 16.35 -4.92
C GLU A 68 -16.97 14.93 -5.38
N ALA A 69 -16.89 14.67 -6.69
CA ALA A 69 -17.07 13.34 -7.25
C ALA A 69 -16.05 12.32 -6.71
N TYR A 70 -14.81 12.73 -6.43
CA TYR A 70 -13.79 11.84 -5.90
C TYR A 70 -14.04 11.51 -4.42
N LYS A 71 -14.59 12.46 -3.65
CA LYS A 71 -15.00 12.22 -2.26
C LYS A 71 -16.18 11.26 -2.19
N GLU A 72 -17.18 11.44 -3.05
CA GLU A 72 -18.34 10.55 -3.15
C GLU A 72 -17.94 9.13 -3.58
N GLU A 73 -16.95 9.01 -4.46
CA GLU A 73 -16.41 7.71 -4.87
C GLU A 73 -15.65 7.00 -3.73
N ILE A 74 -14.87 7.75 -2.93
CA ILE A 74 -14.21 7.19 -1.74
C ILE A 74 -15.24 6.74 -0.70
N GLU A 75 -16.30 7.54 -0.47
CA GLU A 75 -17.38 7.18 0.44
C GLU A 75 -18.09 5.89 0.01
N ARG A 76 -18.37 5.72 -1.29
CA ARG A 76 -18.93 4.47 -1.85
C ARG A 76 -18.02 3.26 -1.63
N ILE A 77 -16.69 3.44 -1.78
CA ILE A 77 -15.71 2.37 -1.56
C ILE A 77 -15.65 1.98 -0.08
N GLU A 78 -15.68 2.97 0.82
CA GLU A 78 -15.70 2.73 2.27
C GLU A 78 -16.96 1.99 2.72
N ASP A 79 -18.13 2.41 2.23
CA ASP A 79 -19.41 1.77 2.54
C ASP A 79 -19.47 0.31 2.03
N SER A 80 -18.98 0.09 0.81
CA SER A 80 -18.88 -1.26 0.24
C SER A 80 -17.92 -2.14 1.04
N THR A 81 -16.81 -1.59 1.54
CA THR A 81 -15.83 -2.34 2.34
C THR A 81 -16.40 -2.71 3.71
N ARG A 82 -17.16 -1.80 4.34
CA ARG A 82 -17.88 -2.05 5.60
C ARG A 82 -18.94 -3.15 5.43
N TYR A 83 -19.71 -3.10 4.34
CA TYR A 83 -20.68 -4.15 4.03
C TYR A 83 -20.01 -5.52 3.90
N LEU A 84 -18.83 -5.60 3.26
CA LEU A 84 -18.09 -6.84 3.13
C LEU A 84 -17.55 -7.36 4.48
N GLU A 85 -17.13 -6.46 5.37
CA GLU A 85 -16.67 -6.79 6.73
C GLU A 85 -17.81 -7.31 7.62
N ASP A 86 -18.99 -6.68 7.55
CA ASP A 86 -20.19 -7.11 8.30
C ASP A 86 -20.75 -8.44 7.76
N VAL A 87 -20.69 -8.69 6.45
CA VAL A 87 -21.10 -9.96 5.84
C VAL A 87 -20.16 -11.11 6.26
N ASP A 88 -18.85 -10.86 6.34
CA ASP A 88 -17.90 -11.86 6.84
C ASP A 88 -18.09 -12.14 8.34
N ALA A 89 -18.42 -11.14 9.17
CA ALA A 89 -18.65 -11.32 10.61
C ALA A 89 -20.01 -11.97 10.95
N SER A 90 -21.06 -11.66 10.20
CA SER A 90 -22.42 -12.16 10.47
C SER A 90 -22.63 -13.63 10.08
N ASP A 91 -21.91 -14.13 9.08
CA ASP A 91 -21.95 -15.56 8.69
C ASP A 91 -21.39 -16.48 9.80
N TYR A 92 -20.53 -15.97 10.69
CA TYR A 92 -20.04 -16.70 11.87
C TYR A 92 -20.88 -16.51 13.14
N LEU A 93 -21.66 -15.44 13.27
CA LEU A 93 -22.40 -15.10 14.50
C LEU A 93 -23.90 -15.47 14.44
N GLY A 94 -24.43 -15.83 13.27
CA GLY A 94 -25.87 -16.04 13.03
C GLY A 94 -26.50 -17.36 13.50
N THR A 95 -26.04 -18.02 14.58
CA THR A 95 -26.72 -19.26 15.05
C THR A 95 -26.71 -19.48 16.55
N ARG A 96 -26.81 -18.45 17.40
CA ARG A 96 -26.96 -18.74 18.83
C ARG A 96 -27.75 -17.75 19.69
N GLU A 97 -28.87 -17.27 19.17
CA GLU A 97 -30.00 -16.71 19.94
C GLU A 97 -31.22 -17.06 19.08
N GLU A 98 -32.25 -17.84 19.42
CA GLU A 98 -32.88 -18.42 20.61
C GLU A 98 -33.34 -19.86 20.17
N GLU A 99 -33.65 -20.85 21.00
CA GLU A 99 -34.89 -21.00 21.75
C GLU A 99 -34.76 -22.22 22.69
N GLU A 100 -35.29 -22.09 23.91
CA GLU A 100 -35.46 -23.18 24.87
C GLU A 100 -36.51 -24.17 24.36
N GLU A 101 -36.13 -25.44 24.19
CA GLU A 101 -37.06 -26.55 23.94
C GLU A 101 -37.23 -27.35 25.23
N ASP A 102 -38.34 -27.09 25.93
CA ASP A 102 -38.97 -28.07 26.81
C ASP A 102 -39.58 -29.16 25.92
N GLU A 103 -39.06 -30.39 25.95
CA GLU A 103 -39.91 -31.58 25.89
C GLU A 103 -39.24 -32.83 26.48
N ASP A 104 -40.09 -33.60 27.14
CA ASP A 104 -39.87 -34.61 28.16
C ASP A 104 -39.39 -35.98 27.63
N ALA A 105 -38.93 -36.80 28.58
CA ALA A 105 -38.87 -38.27 28.57
C ALA A 105 -37.59 -38.98 28.08
N GLY A 106 -36.99 -39.74 28.99
CA GLY A 106 -36.44 -41.05 28.64
C GLY A 106 -34.97 -41.32 28.99
N LYS A 107 -34.71 -41.51 30.28
CA LYS A 107 -33.75 -42.45 30.90
C LYS A 107 -32.98 -43.37 29.92
N GLY A 108 -31.64 -43.25 29.90
CA GLY A 108 -30.77 -44.25 29.27
C GLY A 108 -29.29 -43.90 29.36
N THR A 109 -28.63 -44.28 30.45
CA THR A 109 -27.17 -44.34 30.56
C THR A 109 -26.64 -45.33 29.52
N VAL A 110 -25.75 -44.91 28.61
CA VAL A 110 -24.97 -45.83 27.78
C VAL A 110 -23.50 -45.41 27.81
N GLU A 111 -22.71 -46.41 28.17
CA GLU A 111 -21.30 -46.45 28.55
C GLU A 111 -20.39 -46.42 27.31
N VAL A 112 -19.25 -45.73 27.40
CA VAL A 112 -18.31 -45.55 26.29
C VAL A 112 -17.32 -46.72 26.28
N GLU A 113 -17.30 -47.53 25.22
CA GLU A 113 -16.18 -48.45 24.96
C GLU A 113 -15.21 -47.86 23.92
N GLU A 114 -13.92 -47.98 24.23
CA GLU A 114 -12.79 -47.41 23.49
C GLU A 114 -12.61 -47.99 22.08
N ILE A 115 -12.38 -47.12 21.10
CA ILE A 115 -12.10 -47.51 19.71
C ILE A 115 -10.63 -47.93 19.57
N HIS A 116 -10.39 -49.20 19.26
CA HIS A 116 -9.09 -49.70 18.79
C HIS A 116 -8.94 -49.45 17.28
N VAL A 117 -7.95 -48.65 16.87
CA VAL A 117 -7.55 -48.49 15.47
C VAL A 117 -6.43 -49.48 15.15
N GLY A 118 -6.75 -50.47 14.32
CA GLY A 118 -5.82 -51.51 13.87
C GLY A 118 -5.01 -51.08 12.63
N ARG A 119 -3.69 -51.04 12.85
CA ARG A 119 -2.50 -51.23 12.00
C ARG A 119 -2.48 -50.82 10.52
#